data_AF-A0A084A9A8-F1
#
_entry.id   AF-A0A084A9A8-F1
#
_cell.length_a   1.000
_cell.length_b   1.000
_cell.length_c   1.000
_cell.angle_alpha   90.00
_cell.angle_beta   90.00
_cell.angle_gamma   90.00
#
_symmetry.space_group_name_H-M   'P 1'
#
loop_
_entity.id
_entity.type
_entity.pdbx_description
1 polymer ?
#
loop_
_entity_poly.entity_id
_entity_poly.type
_entity_poly.pdbx_seq_one_letter_code
_entity_poly.pdbx_strand_id
1 'polypeptide(L)'
;MDNDIQLLTEEANELSHILNRGNIVSAQVQKMEPYEQGFSGASLLRLKVLFADGQQGSFIGKKADLKERMVMRTLTEQGHHHTPAAYCENLTSDEAQWMVEEDLGKQLSAPSNRLQWLNKVAAALAEIHGNNMNRGKEMAWLTPADAEYWNKIVGQLSVDHFEKAISDDYRFAQQFEGYLPKVKEKAALFAKNMIEISQEEEWLTLTHGDLQNVEGNHVYNIQGNPYIIDFGFSSYAPFYIDLVDYFSADEAILYHKALIERGFSLELKDFEERFKAASLYPCFIYMFPSMMDWKRGNEEKLVKLIDKIVHD
;
A
#
# COMPACT_ATOMS: atom_id res chain seq x y z
N MET A 1 -3.45 -25.32 13.60
CA MET A 1 -4.83 -25.06 13.15
C MET A 1 -5.74 -24.76 14.34
N ASP A 2 -5.97 -25.70 15.27
CA ASP A 2 -6.84 -25.41 16.44
C ASP A 2 -6.31 -24.26 17.32
N ASN A 3 -4.99 -24.21 17.59
CA ASN A 3 -4.38 -23.09 18.30
C ASN A 3 -4.46 -21.76 17.54
N ASP A 4 -4.39 -21.78 16.20
CA ASP A 4 -4.47 -20.58 15.37
C ASP A 4 -5.91 -20.02 15.39
N ILE A 5 -6.91 -20.90 15.38
CA ILE A 5 -8.33 -20.53 15.45
C ILE A 5 -8.64 -19.91 16.81
N GLN A 6 -8.10 -20.49 17.89
CA GLN A 6 -8.28 -19.92 19.22
C GLN A 6 -7.67 -18.52 19.31
N LEU A 7 -6.42 -18.34 18.88
CA LEU A 7 -5.75 -17.04 18.87
C LEU A 7 -6.54 -16.01 18.06
N LEU A 8 -6.92 -16.35 16.83
CA LEU A 8 -7.73 -15.45 15.98
C LEU A 8 -9.08 -15.09 16.62
N THR A 9 -9.67 -15.98 17.41
CA THR A 9 -10.93 -15.71 18.10
C THR A 9 -10.73 -14.75 19.28
N GLU A 10 -9.64 -14.91 20.02
CA GLU A 10 -9.25 -14.01 21.12
C GLU A 10 -8.94 -12.61 20.57
N GLU A 11 -8.11 -12.50 19.53
CA GLU A 11 -7.81 -11.22 18.87
C GLU A 11 -9.04 -10.57 18.22
N ALA A 12 -9.94 -11.36 17.63
CA ALA A 12 -11.20 -10.84 17.10
C ALA A 12 -12.10 -10.28 18.21
N ASN A 13 -12.05 -10.84 19.42
CA ASN A 13 -12.83 -10.31 20.54
C ASN A 13 -12.28 -8.95 20.99
N GLU A 14 -10.96 -8.79 21.05
CA GLU A 14 -10.33 -7.49 21.33
C GLU A 14 -10.65 -6.45 20.25
N LEU A 15 -10.55 -6.81 18.97
CA LEU A 15 -10.95 -5.93 17.88
C LEU A 15 -12.44 -5.56 17.94
N SER A 16 -13.30 -6.50 18.33
CA SER A 16 -14.73 -6.24 18.52
C SER A 16 -14.99 -5.19 19.60
N HIS A 17 -14.19 -5.17 20.67
CA HIS A 17 -14.25 -4.13 21.70
C HIS A 17 -13.80 -2.77 21.16
N ILE A 18 -12.71 -2.72 20.38
CA ILE A 18 -12.25 -1.48 19.71
C ILE A 18 -13.36 -0.90 18.82
N LEU A 19 -14.07 -1.76 18.10
CA LEU A 19 -15.17 -1.39 17.21
C LEU A 19 -16.52 -1.19 17.93
N ASN A 20 -16.58 -1.35 19.25
CA ASN A 20 -17.81 -1.28 20.06
C ASN A 20 -18.92 -2.25 19.60
N ARG A 21 -18.56 -3.45 19.13
CA ARG A 21 -19.50 -4.50 18.66
C ARG A 21 -19.84 -5.55 19.73
N GLY A 22 -19.19 -5.49 20.89
CA GLY A 22 -19.45 -6.35 22.04
C GLY A 22 -18.71 -7.69 22.01
N ASN A 23 -19.06 -8.61 22.91
CA ASN A 23 -18.36 -9.89 23.05
C ASN A 23 -18.74 -10.87 21.93
N ILE A 24 -17.76 -11.63 21.45
CA ILE A 24 -17.98 -12.76 20.56
C ILE A 24 -18.31 -14.00 21.40
N VAL A 25 -19.44 -14.66 21.11
CA VAL A 25 -19.84 -15.91 21.80
C VAL A 25 -19.46 -17.17 21.02
N SER A 26 -19.27 -17.05 19.70
CA SER A 26 -18.74 -18.13 18.87
C SER A 26 -18.12 -17.57 17.60
N ALA A 27 -17.03 -18.19 17.15
CA ALA A 27 -16.39 -17.90 15.88
C ALA A 27 -16.22 -19.18 15.05
N GLN A 28 -16.33 -19.05 13.73
CA GLN A 28 -16.08 -20.11 12.77
C GLN A 28 -15.16 -19.58 11.67
N VAL A 29 -14.08 -20.30 11.42
CA VAL A 29 -13.15 -19.97 10.34
C VAL A 29 -13.65 -20.53 9.02
N GLN A 30 -13.67 -19.67 8.01
CA GLN A 30 -13.98 -19.98 6.63
C GLN A 30 -12.77 -19.64 5.75
N LYS A 31 -12.50 -20.50 4.76
CA LYS A 31 -11.55 -20.16 3.72
C LYS A 31 -12.13 -19.02 2.89
N MET A 32 -11.28 -18.09 2.48
CA MET A 32 -11.65 -17.07 1.53
C MET A 32 -11.76 -17.66 0.13
N GLU A 33 -12.72 -17.17 -0.64
CA GLU A 33 -12.87 -17.56 -2.04
C GLU A 33 -11.66 -17.09 -2.86
N PRO A 34 -11.32 -17.73 -4.00
CA PRO A 34 -10.14 -17.39 -4.77
C PRO A 34 -10.04 -15.92 -5.21
N TYR A 35 -11.19 -15.26 -5.47
CA TYR A 35 -11.24 -13.84 -5.86
C TYR A 35 -11.07 -12.88 -4.67
N GLU A 36 -11.16 -13.37 -3.44
CA GLU A 36 -10.94 -12.59 -2.23
C GLU A 36 -9.50 -12.75 -1.69
N GLN A 37 -8.72 -13.66 -2.27
CA GLN A 37 -7.30 -13.80 -1.95
C GLN A 37 -6.51 -12.75 -2.72
N GLY A 38 -5.88 -11.82 -1.99
CA GLY A 38 -5.04 -10.78 -2.58
C GLY A 38 -3.81 -11.33 -3.31
N PHE A 39 -3.22 -10.51 -4.19
CA PHE A 39 -2.04 -10.89 -4.99
C PHE A 39 -0.74 -11.02 -4.18
N SER A 40 -0.73 -10.56 -2.92
CA SER A 40 0.41 -10.63 -2.01
C SER A 40 0.78 -12.05 -1.59
N GLY A 41 -0.09 -13.04 -1.83
CA GLY A 41 0.12 -14.43 -1.39
C GLY A 41 0.01 -14.62 0.13
N ALA A 42 -0.41 -13.58 0.86
CA ALA A 42 -0.67 -13.68 2.29
C ALA A 42 -1.76 -14.72 2.57
N SER A 43 -1.59 -15.46 3.66
CA SER A 43 -2.64 -16.38 4.11
C SER A 43 -3.78 -15.57 4.71
N LEU A 44 -4.96 -15.68 4.09
CA LEU A 44 -6.16 -15.00 4.54
C LEU A 44 -7.26 -16.00 4.94
N LEU A 45 -7.98 -15.67 6.00
CA LEU A 45 -9.10 -16.43 6.53
C LEU A 45 -10.24 -15.46 6.87
N ARG A 46 -11.49 -15.89 6.73
CA ARG A 46 -12.63 -15.12 7.23
C ARG A 46 -13.14 -15.76 8.52
N LEU A 47 -13.27 -14.98 9.57
CA LEU A 47 -13.91 -15.38 10.82
C LEU A 47 -15.37 -14.93 10.79
N LYS A 48 -16.31 -15.87 10.72
CA LYS A 48 -17.73 -15.61 10.94
C LYS A 48 -18.01 -15.67 12.44
N VAL A 49 -18.59 -14.61 12.99
CA VAL A 49 -18.79 -14.47 14.43
C VAL A 49 -20.26 -14.28 14.78
N LEU A 50 -20.63 -14.78 15.95
CA LEU A 50 -21.89 -14.46 16.62
C LEU A 50 -21.56 -13.62 17.85
N PHE A 51 -22.17 -12.44 17.96
CA PHE A 51 -22.03 -11.56 19.12
C PHE A 51 -23.03 -11.94 20.22
N ALA A 52 -22.76 -11.49 21.45
CA ALA A 52 -23.58 -11.78 22.62
C ALA A 52 -25.03 -11.25 22.54
N ASP A 53 -25.28 -10.24 21.70
CA ASP A 53 -26.61 -9.72 21.42
C ASP A 53 -27.38 -10.52 20.34
N GLY A 54 -26.75 -11.57 19.80
CA GLY A 54 -27.31 -12.43 18.76
C GLY A 54 -27.05 -11.95 17.32
N GLN A 55 -26.40 -10.80 17.12
CA GLN A 55 -26.03 -10.34 15.78
C GLN A 55 -24.89 -11.17 15.20
N GLN A 56 -24.88 -11.32 13.89
CA GLN A 56 -23.78 -11.97 13.16
C GLN A 56 -22.87 -10.91 12.55
N GLY A 57 -21.58 -11.21 12.50
CA GLY A 57 -20.58 -10.37 11.84
C GLY A 57 -19.45 -11.18 11.23
N SER A 58 -18.46 -10.47 10.71
CA SER A 58 -17.19 -11.08 10.34
C SER A 58 -15.98 -10.20 10.54
N PHE A 59 -14.83 -10.87 10.59
CA PHE A 59 -13.49 -10.31 10.59
C PHE A 59 -12.62 -11.05 9.58
N ILE A 60 -11.52 -10.45 9.17
CA ILE A 60 -10.50 -11.07 8.33
C ILE A 60 -9.29 -11.39 9.19
N GLY A 61 -8.85 -12.64 9.19
CA GLY A 61 -7.54 -13.03 9.70
C GLY A 61 -6.53 -12.94 8.58
N LYS A 62 -5.46 -12.16 8.77
CA LYS A 62 -4.36 -12.02 7.80
C LYS A 62 -3.05 -12.41 8.45
N LYS A 63 -2.27 -13.25 7.80
CA LYS A 63 -0.91 -13.55 8.23
C LYS A 63 0.04 -12.51 7.65
N ALA A 64 0.61 -11.66 8.51
CA ALA A 64 1.38 -10.48 8.13
C ALA A 64 2.71 -10.38 8.87
N ASP A 65 3.67 -9.71 8.23
CA ASP A 65 4.97 -9.42 8.84
C ASP A 65 4.85 -8.42 10.01
N LEU A 66 5.94 -8.23 10.75
CA LEU A 66 5.94 -7.32 11.89
C LEU A 66 5.59 -5.89 11.49
N LYS A 67 6.12 -5.44 10.35
CA LYS A 67 5.97 -4.07 9.87
C LYS A 67 4.49 -3.75 9.60
N GLU A 68 3.80 -4.60 8.85
CA GLU A 68 2.38 -4.40 8.55
C GLU A 68 1.52 -4.44 9.82
N ARG A 69 1.79 -5.39 10.74
CA ARG A 69 1.10 -5.44 12.03
C ARG A 69 1.26 -4.16 12.84
N MET A 70 2.47 -3.60 12.90
CA MET A 70 2.75 -2.35 13.60
C MET A 70 2.11 -1.14 12.93
N VAL A 71 2.09 -1.09 11.59
CA VAL A 71 1.35 -0.06 10.83
C VAL A 71 -0.13 -0.12 11.14
N MET A 72 -0.75 -1.29 11.00
CA MET A 72 -2.18 -1.45 11.20
C MET A 72 -2.60 -1.17 12.66
N ARG A 73 -1.76 -1.54 13.64
CA ARG A 73 -1.94 -1.14 15.04
C ARG A 73 -1.91 0.38 15.20
N THR A 74 -0.91 1.04 14.62
CA THR A 74 -0.74 2.51 14.70
C THR A 74 -1.95 3.23 14.10
N LEU A 75 -2.43 2.81 12.94
CA LEU A 75 -3.60 3.40 12.27
C LEU A 75 -4.89 3.16 13.06
N THR A 76 -5.01 2.01 13.72
CA THR A 76 -6.15 1.71 14.60
C THR A 76 -6.20 2.61 15.83
N GLU A 77 -5.05 2.81 16.50
CA GLU A 77 -4.92 3.70 17.65
C GLU A 77 -5.14 5.18 17.28
N GLN A 78 -4.92 5.55 16.02
CA GLN A 78 -5.23 6.87 15.46
C GLN A 78 -6.72 7.05 15.10
N GLY A 79 -7.55 6.03 15.32
CA GLY A 79 -9.00 6.10 15.10
C GLY A 79 -9.51 5.50 13.81
N HIS A 80 -8.65 4.85 12.99
CA HIS A 80 -9.07 4.02 11.84
C HIS A 80 -10.09 4.67 10.88
N HIS A 81 -10.04 5.99 10.68
CA HIS A 81 -11.09 6.70 9.93
C HIS A 81 -11.18 6.31 8.44
N HIS A 82 -10.06 5.89 7.85
CA HIS A 82 -9.94 5.55 6.41
C HIS A 82 -9.20 4.23 6.18
N THR A 83 -9.09 3.39 7.20
CA THR A 83 -8.42 2.09 7.15
C THR A 83 -9.23 1.08 7.97
N PRO A 84 -9.23 -0.22 7.64
CA PRO A 84 -9.84 -1.20 8.52
C PRO A 84 -9.15 -1.15 9.89
N ALA A 85 -9.94 -1.19 10.96
CA ALA A 85 -9.36 -1.40 12.29
C ALA A 85 -8.72 -2.79 12.34
N ALA A 86 -7.61 -2.92 13.06
CA ALA A 86 -6.87 -4.16 13.18
C ALA A 86 -6.36 -4.38 14.61
N TYR A 87 -6.18 -5.64 14.96
CA TYR A 87 -5.61 -6.07 16.23
C TYR A 87 -4.64 -7.23 16.03
N CYS A 88 -3.51 -7.14 16.73
CA CYS A 88 -2.58 -8.24 16.94
C CYS A 88 -1.89 -8.01 18.28
N GLU A 89 -1.84 -9.04 19.12
CA GLU A 89 -1.16 -8.93 20.43
C GLU A 89 0.36 -8.96 20.26
N ASN A 90 0.85 -9.81 19.35
CA ASN A 90 2.27 -9.93 19.10
C ASN A 90 2.73 -8.76 18.22
N LEU A 91 3.57 -7.88 18.76
CA LEU A 91 4.20 -6.77 18.03
C LEU A 91 5.73 -6.79 18.17
N THR A 92 6.31 -7.96 18.41
CA THR A 92 7.75 -8.09 18.67
C THR A 92 8.43 -9.20 17.86
N SER A 93 7.68 -10.20 17.38
CA SER A 93 8.25 -11.26 16.54
C SER A 93 8.43 -10.81 15.10
N ASP A 94 9.59 -11.08 14.50
CA ASP A 94 9.85 -10.85 13.07
C ASP A 94 9.19 -11.91 12.17
N GLU A 95 8.72 -13.02 12.73
CA GLU A 95 7.99 -14.02 11.97
C GLU A 95 6.60 -13.49 11.57
N ALA A 96 6.08 -13.95 10.42
CA ALA A 96 4.73 -13.62 10.02
C ALA A 96 3.73 -14.21 11.03
N GLN A 97 2.91 -13.36 11.65
CA GLN A 97 1.90 -13.72 12.63
C GLN A 97 0.51 -13.41 12.10
N TRP A 98 -0.50 -14.05 12.67
CA TRP A 98 -1.88 -13.67 12.44
C TRP A 98 -2.16 -12.30 13.07
N MET A 99 -2.91 -11.48 12.34
CA MET A 99 -3.63 -10.33 12.86
C MET A 99 -5.08 -10.43 12.42
N VAL A 100 -5.98 -9.82 13.17
CA VAL A 100 -7.39 -9.71 12.81
C VAL A 100 -7.68 -8.28 12.35
N GLU A 101 -8.39 -8.16 11.22
CA GLU A 101 -8.81 -6.90 10.61
C GLU A 101 -10.34 -6.85 10.50
N GLU A 102 -10.88 -5.63 10.48
CA GLU A 102 -12.27 -5.37 10.17
C GLU A 102 -12.62 -5.91 8.76
N ASP A 103 -13.66 -6.75 8.68
CA ASP A 103 -14.19 -7.19 7.39
C ASP A 103 -15.06 -6.07 6.79
N LEU A 104 -14.48 -5.33 5.84
CA LEU A 104 -15.18 -4.27 5.10
C LEU A 104 -16.19 -4.81 4.08
N GLY A 105 -16.31 -6.14 3.95
CA GLY A 105 -17.22 -6.81 3.05
C GLY A 105 -16.74 -6.79 1.60
N LYS A 106 -17.69 -6.82 0.67
CA LYS A 106 -17.38 -6.89 -0.76
C LYS A 106 -16.83 -5.55 -1.25
N GLN A 107 -15.67 -5.60 -1.91
CA GLN A 107 -15.10 -4.45 -2.61
C GLN A 107 -16.11 -3.90 -3.63
N LEU A 108 -16.40 -2.61 -3.50
CA LEU A 108 -17.15 -1.84 -4.48
C LEU A 108 -16.18 -0.97 -5.26
N SER A 109 -16.38 -0.86 -6.58
CA SER A 109 -15.62 0.05 -7.42
C SER A 109 -15.82 1.51 -7.00
N ALA A 110 -14.87 2.36 -7.41
CA ALA A 110 -15.02 3.81 -7.29
C ALA A 110 -16.38 4.27 -7.87
N PRO A 111 -17.07 5.22 -7.22
CA PRO A 111 -18.35 5.71 -7.71
C PRO A 111 -18.18 6.49 -9.03
N SER A 112 -19.28 6.63 -9.78
CA SER A 112 -19.26 7.29 -11.09
C SER A 112 -18.83 8.77 -11.05
N ASN A 113 -19.05 9.46 -9.93
CA ASN A 113 -18.55 10.82 -9.73
C ASN A 113 -17.05 10.80 -9.35
N ARG A 114 -16.19 10.71 -10.38
CA ARG A 114 -14.74 10.64 -10.23
C ARG A 114 -14.17 11.78 -9.40
N LEU A 115 -14.50 13.03 -9.71
CA LEU A 115 -13.90 14.18 -9.02
C LEU A 115 -14.23 14.20 -7.53
N GLN A 116 -15.48 13.91 -7.17
CA GLN A 116 -15.88 13.82 -5.76
C GLN A 116 -15.17 12.68 -5.04
N TRP A 117 -15.01 11.53 -5.70
CA TRP A 117 -14.26 10.40 -5.17
C TRP A 117 -12.80 10.74 -4.92
N LEU A 118 -12.11 11.30 -5.92
CA LEU A 118 -10.71 11.70 -5.81
C LEU A 118 -10.48 12.73 -4.69
N ASN A 119 -11.40 13.68 -4.49
CA ASN A 119 -11.35 14.60 -3.36
C ASN A 119 -11.39 13.87 -2.01
N LYS A 120 -12.24 12.85 -1.87
CA LYS A 120 -12.31 12.06 -0.64
C LYS A 120 -11.05 11.23 -0.43
N VAL A 121 -10.51 10.60 -1.48
CA VAL A 121 -9.27 9.82 -1.38
C VAL A 121 -8.09 10.74 -1.02
N ALA A 122 -8.00 11.91 -1.65
CA ALA A 122 -7.01 12.92 -1.33
C ALA A 122 -7.09 13.36 0.13
N ALA A 123 -8.30 13.63 0.65
CA ALA A 123 -8.51 13.97 2.05
C ALA A 123 -8.13 12.83 3.01
N ALA A 124 -8.47 11.57 2.67
CA ALA A 124 -8.12 10.39 3.44
C ALA A 124 -6.59 10.18 3.53
N LEU A 125 -5.89 10.27 2.39
CA LEU A 125 -4.43 10.20 2.36
C LEU A 125 -3.80 11.36 3.11
N ALA A 126 -4.29 12.59 2.94
CA ALA A 126 -3.76 13.75 3.67
C ALA A 126 -3.96 13.61 5.18
N GLU A 127 -5.03 12.94 5.62
CA GLU A 127 -5.25 12.62 7.02
C GLU A 127 -4.26 11.57 7.54
N ILE A 128 -4.15 10.43 6.87
CA ILE A 128 -3.18 9.38 7.24
C ILE A 128 -1.76 9.95 7.25
N HIS A 129 -1.36 10.63 6.19
CA HIS A 129 -0.02 11.19 6.09
C HIS A 129 0.19 12.29 7.13
N GLY A 130 -0.73 13.25 7.24
CA GLY A 130 -0.58 14.35 8.20
C GLY A 130 -0.50 13.89 9.66
N ASN A 131 -1.18 12.80 10.04
CA ASN A 131 -1.07 12.23 11.39
C ASN A 131 0.30 11.56 11.68
N ASN A 132 1.07 11.28 10.63
CA ASN A 132 2.32 10.52 10.69
C ASN A 132 3.54 11.29 10.17
N MET A 133 3.37 12.50 9.65
CA MET A 133 4.45 13.41 9.29
C MET A 133 5.27 13.84 10.53
N ASN A 134 6.59 13.99 10.34
CA ASN A 134 7.54 14.37 11.39
C ASN A 134 7.63 13.43 12.61
N ARG A 135 7.13 12.19 12.48
CA ARG A 135 7.09 11.19 13.56
C ARG A 135 8.08 10.03 13.35
N GLY A 136 9.05 10.17 12.45
CA GLY A 136 10.04 9.12 12.14
C GLY A 136 10.78 8.57 13.37
N LYS A 137 11.06 9.41 14.38
CA LYS A 137 11.67 8.96 15.64
C LYS A 137 10.77 8.03 16.47
N GLU A 138 9.45 8.25 16.43
CA GLU A 138 8.46 7.39 17.09
C GLU A 138 8.23 6.09 16.30
N MET A 139 8.53 6.11 15.00
CA MET A 139 8.40 4.98 14.07
C MET A 139 9.76 4.43 13.63
N ALA A 140 10.75 4.37 14.53
CA ALA A 140 12.08 3.82 14.21
C ALA A 140 12.06 2.34 13.76
N TRP A 141 10.94 1.65 14.00
CA TRP A 141 10.65 0.29 13.52
C TRP A 141 10.21 0.23 12.04
N LEU A 142 9.77 1.36 11.48
CA LEU A 142 9.34 1.46 10.09
C LEU A 142 10.55 1.76 9.20
N THR A 143 10.70 1.03 8.10
CA THR A 143 11.85 1.17 7.20
C THR A 143 11.97 2.62 6.70
N PRO A 144 13.09 3.32 6.97
CA PRO A 144 13.31 4.66 6.43
C PRO A 144 13.60 4.57 4.93
N ALA A 145 13.09 5.53 4.16
CA ALA A 145 13.39 5.63 2.73
C ALA A 145 14.77 6.27 2.46
N ASP A 146 15.83 5.64 2.94
CA ASP A 146 17.20 6.07 2.75
C ASP A 146 17.81 5.60 1.41
N ALA A 147 19.11 5.77 1.24
CA ALA A 147 19.81 5.32 0.04
C ALA A 147 19.75 3.80 -0.17
N GLU A 148 19.74 3.00 0.90
CA GLU A 148 19.60 1.55 0.78
C GLU A 148 18.20 1.18 0.27
N TYR A 149 17.17 1.82 0.82
CA TYR A 149 15.79 1.63 0.39
C TYR A 149 15.61 1.94 -1.11
N TRP A 150 16.02 3.12 -1.58
CA TRP A 150 15.81 3.50 -2.98
C TRP A 150 16.62 2.65 -3.95
N ASN A 151 17.85 2.27 -3.59
CA ASN A 151 18.65 1.34 -4.39
C ASN A 151 18.02 -0.06 -4.44
N LYS A 152 17.37 -0.51 -3.37
CA LYS A 152 16.61 -1.76 -3.36
C LYS A 152 15.40 -1.70 -4.30
N ILE A 153 14.65 -0.59 -4.32
CA ILE A 153 13.51 -0.39 -5.24
C ILE A 153 13.96 -0.50 -6.70
N VAL A 154 15.00 0.25 -7.09
CA VAL A 154 15.43 0.29 -8.49
C VAL A 154 16.30 -0.90 -8.92
N GLY A 155 16.97 -1.55 -7.99
CA GLY A 155 17.78 -2.74 -8.26
C GLY A 155 16.98 -4.02 -8.03
N GLN A 156 17.02 -4.48 -6.78
CA GLN A 156 16.57 -5.82 -6.37
C GLN A 156 15.10 -6.10 -6.65
N LEU A 157 14.23 -5.07 -6.63
CA LEU A 157 12.80 -5.26 -6.91
C LEU A 157 12.44 -5.04 -8.40
N SER A 158 13.37 -4.55 -9.23
CA SER A 158 13.04 -4.15 -10.60
C SER A 158 14.16 -4.43 -11.62
N VAL A 159 15.13 -3.53 -11.77
CA VAL A 159 16.08 -3.56 -12.90
C VAL A 159 16.96 -4.82 -12.89
N ASP A 160 17.32 -5.33 -11.72
CA ASP A 160 18.13 -6.57 -11.62
C ASP A 160 17.37 -7.76 -12.21
N HIS A 161 16.05 -7.83 -11.96
CA HIS A 161 15.20 -8.85 -12.56
C HIS A 161 15.07 -8.67 -14.07
N PHE A 162 14.90 -7.42 -14.53
CA PHE A 162 14.78 -7.09 -15.94
C PHE A 162 16.05 -7.46 -16.73
N GLU A 163 17.23 -7.10 -16.23
CA GLU A 163 18.52 -7.49 -16.81
C GLU A 163 18.72 -9.01 -16.81
N LYS A 164 18.34 -9.67 -15.71
CA LYS A 164 18.38 -11.13 -15.65
C LYS A 164 17.47 -11.77 -16.70
N ALA A 165 16.26 -11.26 -16.91
CA ALA A 165 15.34 -11.80 -17.91
C ALA A 165 15.84 -11.62 -19.36
N ILE A 166 16.53 -10.52 -19.66
CA ILE A 166 17.22 -10.33 -20.95
C ILE A 166 18.29 -11.42 -21.14
N SER A 167 19.02 -11.77 -20.09
CA SER A 167 20.07 -12.79 -20.17
C SER A 167 19.50 -14.22 -20.27
N ASP A 168 18.36 -14.48 -19.62
CA ASP A 168 17.79 -15.82 -19.47
C ASP A 168 16.80 -16.21 -20.59
N ASP A 169 16.16 -15.25 -21.28
CA ASP A 169 15.09 -15.50 -22.25
C ASP A 169 15.30 -14.72 -23.56
N TYR A 170 15.55 -15.45 -24.67
CA TYR A 170 15.82 -14.84 -25.97
C TYR A 170 14.65 -14.01 -26.52
N ARG A 171 13.40 -14.36 -26.20
CA ARG A 171 12.22 -13.61 -26.66
C ARG A 171 12.11 -12.30 -25.90
N PHE A 172 12.36 -12.37 -24.60
CA PHE A 172 12.40 -11.19 -23.75
C PHE A 172 13.52 -10.24 -24.21
N ALA A 173 14.72 -10.78 -24.45
CA ALA A 173 15.85 -10.02 -24.98
C ALA A 173 15.51 -9.33 -26.31
N GLN A 174 14.95 -10.09 -27.28
CA GLN A 174 14.58 -9.54 -28.58
C GLN A 174 13.63 -8.34 -28.47
N GLN A 175 12.72 -8.36 -27.49
CA GLN A 175 11.74 -7.30 -27.29
C GLN A 175 12.31 -6.13 -26.48
N PHE A 176 13.14 -6.39 -25.46
CA PHE A 176 13.44 -5.42 -24.42
C PHE A 176 14.91 -5.04 -24.22
N GLU A 177 15.86 -5.80 -24.78
CA GLU A 177 17.31 -5.57 -24.59
C GLU A 177 17.73 -4.15 -24.99
N GLY A 178 17.15 -3.61 -26.06
CA GLY A 178 17.42 -2.25 -26.53
C GLY A 178 17.07 -1.14 -25.53
N TYR A 179 16.16 -1.39 -24.58
CA TYR A 179 15.76 -0.41 -23.58
C TYR A 179 16.64 -0.45 -22.31
N LEU A 180 17.39 -1.53 -22.08
CA LEU A 180 18.14 -1.75 -20.82
C LEU A 180 19.08 -0.58 -20.46
N PRO A 181 19.86 0.01 -21.39
CA PRO A 181 20.72 1.15 -21.05
C PRO A 181 19.91 2.35 -20.53
N LYS A 182 18.76 2.65 -21.15
CA LYS A 182 17.93 3.79 -20.76
C LYS A 182 17.19 3.54 -19.45
N VAL A 183 16.71 2.31 -19.25
CA VAL A 183 16.11 1.88 -17.98
C VAL A 183 17.10 2.05 -16.83
N LYS A 184 18.36 1.62 -16.99
CA LYS A 184 19.42 1.80 -15.99
C LYS A 184 19.73 3.27 -15.69
N GLU A 185 19.84 4.10 -16.74
CA GLU A 185 20.06 5.55 -16.59
C GLU A 185 18.93 6.21 -15.78
N LYS A 186 17.68 5.92 -16.14
CA LYS A 186 16.49 6.49 -15.50
C LYS A 186 16.29 5.98 -14.08
N ALA A 187 16.59 4.70 -13.82
CA ALA A 187 16.63 4.11 -12.49
C ALA A 187 17.63 4.83 -11.57
N ALA A 188 18.87 5.06 -12.05
CA ALA A 188 19.88 5.76 -11.28
C ALA A 188 19.49 7.22 -10.98
N LEU A 189 18.93 7.93 -11.96
CA LEU A 189 18.44 9.29 -11.77
C LEU A 189 17.26 9.34 -10.79
N PHE A 190 16.30 8.44 -10.92
CA PHE A 190 15.16 8.34 -10.01
C PHE A 190 15.62 8.08 -8.58
N ALA A 191 16.47 7.07 -8.35
CA ALA A 191 16.98 6.77 -7.02
C ALA A 191 17.72 7.97 -6.42
N LYS A 192 18.55 8.67 -7.20
CA LYS A 192 19.22 9.90 -6.76
C LYS A 192 18.21 10.96 -6.30
N ASN A 193 17.21 11.26 -7.13
CA ASN A 193 16.21 12.29 -6.80
C ASN A 193 15.40 11.92 -5.55
N MET A 194 15.02 10.65 -5.41
CA MET A 194 14.26 10.20 -4.25
C MET A 194 15.11 10.19 -2.96
N ILE A 195 16.42 9.92 -3.06
CA ILE A 195 17.35 10.09 -1.93
C ILE A 195 17.41 11.54 -1.47
N GLU A 196 17.47 12.48 -2.42
CA GLU A 196 17.48 13.93 -2.13
C GLU A 196 16.15 14.36 -1.48
N ILE A 197 15.00 13.96 -2.03
CA ILE A 197 13.68 14.23 -1.45
C ILE A 197 13.56 13.62 -0.05
N SER A 198 14.13 12.44 0.18
CA SER A 198 14.11 11.80 1.50
C SER A 198 14.94 12.54 2.55
N GLN A 199 15.79 13.50 2.19
CA GLN A 199 16.45 14.38 3.17
C GLN A 199 15.52 15.51 3.66
N GLU A 200 14.40 15.74 2.99
CA GLU A 200 13.40 16.72 3.37
C GLU A 200 12.41 16.08 4.37
N GLU A 201 12.83 16.01 5.64
CA GLU A 201 12.11 15.27 6.71
C GLU A 201 10.62 15.65 6.84
N GLU A 202 10.27 16.90 6.51
CA GLU A 202 8.91 17.43 6.57
C GLU A 202 7.92 16.78 5.58
N TRP A 203 8.40 16.07 4.56
CA TRP A 203 7.58 15.34 3.60
C TRP A 203 7.56 13.84 3.85
N LEU A 204 8.32 13.36 4.84
CA LEU A 204 8.33 11.96 5.22
C LEU A 204 7.14 11.65 6.11
N THR A 205 6.50 10.52 5.83
CA THR A 205 5.36 10.00 6.57
C THR A 205 5.35 8.48 6.51
N LEU A 206 4.51 7.85 7.35
CA LEU A 206 4.02 6.50 7.07
C LEU A 206 3.28 6.52 5.73
N THR A 207 3.82 5.82 4.73
CA THR A 207 3.20 5.63 3.42
C THR A 207 2.59 4.25 3.30
N HIS A 208 1.61 4.09 2.41
CA HIS A 208 1.11 2.80 1.97
C HIS A 208 2.17 2.04 1.15
N GLY A 209 2.89 2.73 0.26
CA GLY A 209 4.04 2.22 -0.50
C GLY A 209 3.66 1.42 -1.76
N ASP A 210 2.43 0.93 -1.88
CA ASP A 210 1.92 0.26 -3.08
C ASP A 210 0.50 0.72 -3.46
N LEU A 211 0.18 2.01 -3.32
CA LEU A 211 -1.19 2.47 -3.58
C LEU A 211 -1.47 2.47 -5.09
N GLN A 212 -2.19 1.44 -5.54
CA GLN A 212 -2.55 1.26 -6.95
C GLN A 212 -3.54 2.32 -7.43
N ASN A 213 -3.57 2.57 -8.73
CA ASN A 213 -4.54 3.45 -9.38
C ASN A 213 -6.02 3.17 -9.04
N VAL A 214 -6.91 4.05 -9.49
CA VAL A 214 -8.37 4.01 -9.24
C VAL A 214 -9.07 2.69 -9.66
N GLU A 215 -8.48 1.93 -10.58
CA GLU A 215 -8.99 0.63 -11.05
C GLU A 215 -8.37 -0.54 -10.27
N GLY A 216 -7.39 -0.26 -9.41
CA GLY A 216 -6.73 -1.21 -8.53
C GLY A 216 -7.56 -1.60 -7.30
N ASN A 217 -6.95 -2.35 -6.41
CA ASN A 217 -7.66 -3.05 -5.33
C ASN A 217 -7.37 -2.54 -3.91
N HIS A 218 -6.65 -1.43 -3.75
CA HIS A 218 -6.25 -0.95 -2.41
C HIS A 218 -7.16 0.12 -1.83
N VAL A 219 -8.09 0.70 -2.62
CA VAL A 219 -9.04 1.70 -2.12
C VAL A 219 -10.48 1.20 -2.27
N TYR A 220 -11.10 0.87 -1.15
CA TYR A 220 -12.44 0.35 -1.04
C TYR A 220 -13.45 1.49 -0.90
N ASN A 221 -14.56 1.40 -1.62
CA ASN A 221 -15.70 2.29 -1.46
C ASN A 221 -16.68 1.72 -0.43
N ILE A 222 -16.62 2.21 0.81
CA ILE A 222 -17.53 1.84 1.89
C ILE A 222 -18.53 2.98 2.10
N GLN A 223 -19.75 2.77 1.60
CA GLN A 223 -20.86 3.74 1.69
C GLN A 223 -20.47 5.14 1.17
N GLY A 224 -19.66 5.20 0.11
CA GLY A 224 -19.19 6.44 -0.49
C GLY A 224 -17.92 7.02 0.14
N ASN A 225 -17.30 6.35 1.10
CA ASN A 225 -16.06 6.78 1.75
C ASN A 225 -14.89 5.82 1.41
N PRO A 226 -13.68 6.36 1.18
CA PRO A 226 -12.52 5.54 0.86
C PRO A 226 -11.96 4.87 2.11
N TYR A 227 -11.73 3.57 2.00
CA TYR A 227 -10.95 2.79 2.95
C TYR A 227 -9.73 2.23 2.23
N ILE A 228 -8.53 2.53 2.74
CA ILE A 228 -7.27 2.08 2.20
C ILE A 228 -6.85 0.81 2.94
N ILE A 229 -6.47 -0.24 2.21
CA ILE A 229 -6.10 -1.55 2.75
C ILE A 229 -4.74 -2.01 2.22
N ASP A 230 -4.16 -3.03 2.85
CA ASP A 230 -2.95 -3.74 2.40
C ASP A 230 -1.64 -2.94 2.54
N PHE A 231 -1.31 -2.56 3.78
CA PHE A 231 -0.12 -1.77 4.14
C PHE A 231 1.19 -2.61 4.20
N GLY A 232 1.25 -3.76 3.51
CA GLY A 232 2.44 -4.63 3.48
C GLY A 232 3.69 -3.96 2.90
N PHE A 233 3.53 -2.97 2.03
CA PHE A 233 4.63 -2.22 1.41
C PHE A 233 5.01 -0.91 2.12
N SER A 234 4.44 -0.65 3.30
CA SER A 234 4.69 0.58 4.03
C SER A 234 6.16 0.85 4.34
N SER A 235 6.50 2.13 4.39
CA SER A 235 7.80 2.67 4.80
C SER A 235 7.61 4.08 5.36
N TYR A 236 8.66 4.63 5.97
CA TYR A 236 8.71 6.04 6.35
C TYR A 236 9.38 6.80 5.21
N ALA A 237 8.56 7.30 4.29
CA ALA A 237 8.96 7.74 2.96
C ALA A 237 8.25 9.04 2.54
N PRO A 238 8.71 9.72 1.48
CA PRO A 238 8.02 10.89 0.94
C PRO A 238 6.60 10.52 0.50
N PHE A 239 5.58 11.26 0.97
CA PHE A 239 4.17 10.96 0.69
C PHE A 239 3.82 10.87 -0.80
N TYR A 240 4.65 11.44 -1.69
CA TYR A 240 4.44 11.46 -3.14
C TYR A 240 4.27 10.06 -3.73
N ILE A 241 4.93 9.04 -3.17
CA ILE A 241 4.89 7.68 -3.72
C ILE A 241 3.49 7.05 -3.68
N ASP A 242 2.63 7.49 -2.76
CA ASP A 242 1.24 7.05 -2.68
C ASP A 242 0.32 7.85 -3.60
N LEU A 243 0.81 8.93 -4.21
CA LEU A 243 0.00 9.79 -5.08
C LEU A 243 0.17 9.46 -6.55
N VAL A 244 1.39 9.10 -6.96
CA VAL A 244 1.82 9.07 -8.37
C VAL A 244 1.21 7.96 -9.23
N ASP A 245 0.64 6.91 -8.63
CA ASP A 245 -0.16 5.92 -9.37
C ASP A 245 -1.68 6.20 -9.27
N TYR A 246 -2.13 6.81 -8.17
CA TYR A 246 -3.56 7.07 -7.93
C TYR A 246 -4.09 8.30 -8.68
N PHE A 247 -3.29 9.37 -8.72
CA PHE A 247 -3.67 10.66 -9.28
C PHE A 247 -2.83 11.00 -10.51
N SER A 248 -3.45 11.65 -11.49
CA SER A 248 -2.68 12.43 -12.47
C SER A 248 -2.04 13.65 -11.80
N ALA A 249 -1.08 14.30 -12.47
CA ALA A 249 -0.45 15.52 -11.96
C ALA A 249 -1.50 16.62 -11.64
N ASP A 250 -2.50 16.80 -12.52
CA ASP A 250 -3.58 17.78 -12.31
C ASP A 250 -4.49 17.39 -11.13
N GLU A 251 -4.73 16.09 -10.95
CA GLU A 251 -5.57 15.55 -9.87
C GLU A 251 -4.86 15.58 -8.51
N ALA A 252 -3.53 15.47 -8.48
CA ALA A 252 -2.73 15.48 -7.25
C ALA A 252 -2.81 16.81 -6.48
N ILE A 253 -3.22 17.89 -7.15
CA ILE A 253 -3.51 19.19 -6.53
C ILE A 253 -4.64 19.08 -5.49
N LEU A 254 -5.54 18.10 -5.61
CA LEU A 254 -6.57 17.85 -4.59
C LEU A 254 -5.94 17.43 -3.25
N TYR A 255 -4.91 16.59 -3.29
CA TYR A 255 -4.15 16.21 -2.10
C TYR A 255 -3.38 17.39 -1.53
N HIS A 256 -2.72 18.18 -2.37
CA HIS A 256 -2.03 19.40 -1.93
C HIS A 256 -2.97 20.31 -1.15
N LYS A 257 -4.16 20.61 -1.69
CA LYS A 257 -5.18 21.41 -0.99
C LYS A 257 -5.61 20.80 0.35
N ALA A 258 -5.88 19.50 0.38
CA ALA A 258 -6.26 18.80 1.60
C ALA A 258 -5.15 18.87 2.67
N LEU A 259 -3.88 18.82 2.27
CA LEU A 259 -2.74 18.94 3.17
C LEU A 259 -2.62 20.37 3.74
N ILE A 260 -2.81 21.40 2.91
CA ILE A 260 -2.83 22.81 3.37
C ILE A 260 -3.99 23.06 4.34
N GLU A 261 -5.18 22.52 4.07
CA GLU A 261 -6.34 22.63 4.97
C GLU A 261 -6.09 22.01 6.34
N ARG A 262 -5.19 21.04 6.43
CA ARG A 262 -4.74 20.42 7.69
C ARG A 262 -3.65 21.22 8.42
N GLY A 263 -3.23 22.35 7.87
CA GLY A 263 -2.29 23.28 8.50
C GLY A 263 -0.81 23.08 8.13
N PHE A 264 -0.52 22.21 7.16
CA PHE A 264 0.83 22.10 6.60
C PHE A 264 1.10 23.23 5.61
N SER A 265 2.37 23.58 5.41
CA SER A 265 2.80 24.61 4.47
C SER A 265 3.69 23.99 3.41
N LEU A 266 3.24 23.98 2.16
CA LEU A 266 3.98 23.50 1.00
C LEU A 266 3.60 24.33 -0.22
N GLU A 267 4.58 24.96 -0.87
CA GLU A 267 4.32 25.71 -2.10
C GLU A 267 3.91 24.74 -3.23
N LEU A 268 2.92 25.13 -4.03
CA LEU A 268 2.39 24.27 -5.10
C LEU A 268 3.50 23.89 -6.11
N LYS A 269 4.38 24.83 -6.43
CA LYS A 269 5.50 24.60 -7.34
C LYS A 269 6.46 23.52 -6.81
N ASP A 270 6.75 23.56 -5.51
CA ASP A 270 7.61 22.58 -4.85
C ASP A 270 6.95 21.20 -4.82
N PHE A 271 5.63 21.15 -4.59
CA PHE A 271 4.84 19.94 -4.68
C PHE A 271 4.89 19.32 -6.09
N GLU A 272 4.66 20.12 -7.14
CA GLU A 272 4.66 19.67 -8.54
C GLU A 272 6.03 19.11 -8.95
N GLU A 273 7.12 19.77 -8.56
CA GLU A 273 8.49 19.33 -8.85
C GLU A 273 8.78 17.94 -8.25
N ARG A 274 8.43 17.74 -6.97
CA ARG A 274 8.67 16.49 -6.24
C ARG A 274 7.73 15.37 -6.69
N PHE A 275 6.47 15.71 -6.99
CA PHE A 275 5.53 14.77 -7.61
C PHE A 275 6.06 14.25 -8.95
N LYS A 276 6.60 15.15 -9.79
CA LYS A 276 7.22 14.76 -11.06
C LYS A 276 8.44 13.85 -10.84
N ALA A 277 9.30 14.17 -9.87
CA ALA A 277 10.45 13.33 -9.55
C ALA A 277 10.04 11.91 -9.08
N ALA A 278 8.95 11.80 -8.32
CA ALA A 278 8.41 10.53 -7.84
C ALA A 278 7.62 9.74 -8.90
N SER A 279 7.28 10.34 -10.04
CA SER A 279 6.31 9.79 -11.02
C SER A 279 6.68 8.43 -11.64
N LEU A 280 7.96 8.05 -11.59
CA LEU A 280 8.45 6.75 -12.06
C LEU A 280 8.42 5.66 -10.99
N TYR A 281 8.05 5.98 -9.74
CA TYR A 281 7.96 5.00 -8.66
C TYR A 281 7.12 3.76 -9.02
N PRO A 282 5.90 3.90 -9.59
CA PRO A 282 5.08 2.74 -9.95
C PRO A 282 5.73 1.87 -11.04
N CYS A 283 6.55 2.48 -11.92
CA CYS A 283 7.28 1.75 -12.95
C CYS A 283 8.30 0.77 -12.35
N PHE A 284 8.96 1.16 -11.26
CA PHE A 284 9.92 0.28 -10.60
C PHE A 284 9.22 -0.76 -9.71
N ILE A 285 8.26 -0.36 -8.88
CA ILE A 285 7.53 -1.32 -8.01
C ILE A 285 6.81 -2.40 -8.83
N TYR A 286 6.21 -2.03 -9.97
CA TYR A 286 5.46 -2.98 -10.79
C TYR A 286 6.28 -3.66 -11.89
N MET A 287 7.57 -3.37 -12.03
CA MET A 287 8.38 -3.96 -13.11
C MET A 287 8.39 -5.49 -13.02
N PHE A 288 8.80 -6.05 -11.88
CA PHE A 288 8.89 -7.49 -11.72
C PHE A 288 7.52 -8.20 -11.80
N PRO A 289 6.45 -7.73 -11.13
CA PRO A 289 5.10 -8.28 -11.34
C PRO A 289 4.68 -8.28 -12.81
N SER A 290 4.90 -7.17 -13.53
CA SER A 290 4.53 -7.07 -14.96
C SER A 290 5.35 -8.00 -15.84
N MET A 291 6.60 -8.29 -15.47
CA MET A 291 7.39 -9.33 -16.13
C MET A 291 6.83 -10.72 -15.90
N MET A 292 6.27 -11.01 -14.72
CA MET A 292 5.61 -12.29 -14.47
C MET A 292 4.33 -12.44 -15.31
N ASP A 293 3.60 -11.35 -15.52
CA ASP A 293 2.45 -11.35 -16.43
C ASP A 293 2.87 -11.51 -17.89
N TRP A 294 3.98 -10.88 -18.30
CA TRP A 294 4.57 -11.11 -19.63
C TRP A 294 4.89 -12.59 -19.85
N LYS A 295 5.49 -13.26 -18.85
CA LYS A 295 5.77 -14.71 -18.90
C LYS A 295 4.50 -15.57 -19.03
N ARG A 296 3.35 -15.05 -18.58
CA ARG A 296 2.03 -15.70 -18.72
C ARG A 296 1.32 -15.31 -20.03
N GLY A 297 1.96 -14.51 -20.89
CA GLY A 297 1.45 -14.09 -22.19
C GLY A 297 0.73 -12.75 -22.20
N ASN A 298 0.77 -11.96 -21.12
CA ASN A 298 0.21 -10.61 -21.07
C ASN A 298 1.33 -9.56 -20.97
N GLU A 299 1.67 -8.92 -22.09
CA GLU A 299 2.76 -7.93 -22.16
C GLU A 299 2.33 -6.49 -21.87
N GLU A 300 1.03 -6.20 -21.85
CA GLU A 300 0.50 -4.83 -21.92
C GLU A 300 1.04 -3.93 -20.82
N LYS A 301 1.04 -4.44 -19.57
CA LYS A 301 1.51 -3.68 -18.41
C LYS A 301 3.01 -3.41 -18.50
N LEU A 302 3.82 -4.41 -18.83
CA LEU A 302 5.28 -4.25 -18.91
C LEU A 302 5.67 -3.24 -20.00
N VAL A 303 5.07 -3.34 -21.19
CA VAL A 303 5.35 -2.39 -22.29
C VAL A 303 5.03 -0.96 -21.85
N LYS A 304 3.86 -0.72 -21.25
CA LYS A 304 3.48 0.61 -20.74
C LYS A 304 4.48 1.17 -19.72
N LEU A 305 4.98 0.34 -18.79
CA LEU A 305 5.94 0.79 -17.79
C LEU A 305 7.30 1.13 -18.41
N ILE A 306 7.79 0.31 -19.36
CA ILE A 306 9.05 0.56 -20.06
C ILE A 306 8.95 1.81 -20.92
N ASP A 307 7.86 1.99 -21.67
CA ASP A 307 7.62 3.20 -22.48
C ASP A 307 7.65 4.45 -21.59
N LYS A 308 6.98 4.41 -20.43
CA LYS A 308 6.99 5.52 -19.47
C LYS A 308 8.41 5.83 -18.97
N ILE A 309 9.18 4.81 -18.56
CA ILE A 309 10.57 5.01 -18.11
C ILE A 309 11.44 5.64 -19.21
N VAL A 310 11.28 5.20 -20.45
CA VAL A 310 12.15 5.60 -21.56
C VAL A 310 11.82 7.00 -22.08
N HIS A 311 10.55 7.42 -22.00
CA HIS A 311 10.07 8.65 -22.62
C HIS A 311 9.81 9.83 -21.67
N ASP A 312 9.58 9.58 -20.37
CA ASP A 312 9.48 10.62 -19.33
C ASP A 312 10.83 10.86 -18.65
#